data_AF-A0A7S1YU72-F1
#
_entry.id   AF-A0A7S1YU72-F1
#
_cell.length_a   1.000
_cell.length_b   1.000
_cell.length_c   1.000
_cell.angle_alpha   90.00
_cell.angle_beta   90.00
_cell.angle_gamma   90.00
#
_symmetry.space_group_name_H-M   'P 1'
#
loop_
_entity.id
_entity.type
_entity.pdbx_description
1 polymer ?
#
loop_
_entity_poly.entity_id
_entity_poly.type
_entity_poly.pdbx_seq_one_letter_code
_entity_poly.pdbx_strand_id
1 'polypeptide(L)'
;MPPLMETGKVDALAFVGSSGAADDLIRKHPSPHRLKTFLQLEAKNMGVFAPDLFRDGKGTELEGAATEAVKGALSFNGQRCTALKVLFAPRAEGTRLARMVADRVERMTVGLPWQEHGEGGAANFSQITPLPNARQVDRMRRLIDDAVSKGAAIVND
;
A
#
# COMPACT_ATOMS: atom_id res chain seq x y z
N MET A 1 -5.48 24.91 -8.44
CA MET A 1 -4.60 25.21 -7.29
C MET A 1 -3.39 26.06 -7.66
N PRO A 2 -2.58 25.74 -8.69
CA PRO A 2 -1.35 26.48 -8.99
C PRO A 2 -1.49 28.00 -9.14
N PRO A 3 -2.48 28.55 -9.90
CA PRO A 3 -2.61 30.01 -10.03
C PRO A 3 -2.97 30.73 -8.73
N LEU A 4 -3.64 30.03 -7.80
CA LEU A 4 -3.99 30.61 -6.49
C LEU A 4 -2.76 30.72 -5.59
N MET A 5 -1.87 29.72 -5.61
CA MET A 5 -0.61 29.78 -4.87
C MET A 5 0.25 30.97 -5.35
N GLU A 6 0.30 31.18 -6.66
CA GLU A 6 1.06 32.27 -7.31
C GLU A 6 0.59 33.67 -6.88
N THR A 7 -0.66 33.82 -6.40
CA THR A 7 -1.16 35.11 -5.92
C THR A 7 -0.49 35.60 -4.63
N GLY A 8 0.12 34.71 -3.85
CA GLY A 8 0.67 35.06 -2.53
C GLY A 8 -0.37 35.32 -1.44
N LYS A 9 -1.66 35.13 -1.74
CA LYS A 9 -2.80 35.36 -0.81
C LYS A 9 -3.20 34.12 -0.01
N VAL A 10 -2.55 32.99 -0.24
CA VAL A 10 -2.83 31.75 0.49
C VAL A 10 -1.93 31.70 1.71
N ASP A 11 -2.49 31.94 2.89
CA ASP A 11 -1.71 31.92 4.14
C ASP A 11 -1.45 30.50 4.66
N ALA A 12 -2.31 29.53 4.30
CA ALA A 12 -2.21 28.15 4.73
C ALA A 12 -2.56 27.14 3.62
N LEU A 13 -1.77 26.06 3.53
CA LEU A 13 -1.98 24.93 2.63
C LEU A 13 -2.08 23.63 3.43
N ALA A 14 -3.26 23.01 3.44
CA ALA A 14 -3.44 21.63 3.87
C ALA A 14 -3.48 20.73 2.63
N PHE A 15 -2.60 19.73 2.56
CA PHE A 15 -2.42 18.91 1.37
C PHE A 15 -2.22 17.44 1.71
N VAL A 16 -2.94 16.57 0.99
CA VAL A 16 -2.79 15.12 1.03
C VAL A 16 -2.44 14.63 -0.37
N GLY A 17 -1.27 14.02 -0.55
CA GLY A 17 -0.81 13.61 -1.88
C GLY A 17 0.67 13.28 -1.94
N SER A 18 1.27 13.34 -3.12
CA SER A 18 2.71 13.08 -3.26
C SER A 18 3.54 14.26 -2.78
N SER A 19 4.74 13.94 -2.29
CA SER A 19 5.73 14.95 -1.88
C SER A 19 6.07 15.92 -3.01
N GLY A 20 6.30 15.41 -4.23
CA GLY A 20 6.59 16.26 -5.39
C GLY A 20 5.45 17.21 -5.76
N ALA A 21 4.18 16.78 -5.66
CA ALA A 21 3.06 17.67 -5.92
C ALA A 21 2.91 18.77 -4.84
N ALA A 22 3.21 18.45 -3.58
CA ALA A 22 3.26 19.44 -2.50
C ALA A 22 4.36 20.47 -2.76
N ASP A 23 5.57 20.01 -3.11
CA ASP A 23 6.71 20.86 -3.43
C ASP A 23 6.38 21.83 -4.58
N ASP A 24 5.76 21.34 -5.65
CA ASP A 24 5.38 22.15 -6.79
C ASP A 24 4.37 23.25 -6.43
N LEU A 25 3.42 22.96 -5.53
CA LEU A 25 2.47 23.95 -5.03
C LEU A 25 3.14 24.98 -4.11
N ILE A 26 4.03 24.54 -3.23
CA ILE A 26 4.75 25.41 -2.28
C ILE A 26 5.69 26.35 -3.04
N ARG A 27 6.46 25.85 -4.00
CA ARG A 27 7.40 26.65 -4.82
C ARG A 27 6.71 27.75 -5.61
N LYS A 28 5.45 27.55 -5.98
CA LYS A 28 4.64 28.54 -6.69
C LYS A 28 4.22 29.72 -5.82
N HIS A 29 4.25 29.59 -4.50
CA HIS A 29 3.93 30.71 -3.62
C HIS A 29 5.06 31.75 -3.66
N PRO A 30 4.80 33.05 -3.93
CA PRO A 30 5.85 34.07 -4.04
C PRO A 30 6.55 34.38 -2.72
N SER A 31 6.00 33.93 -1.59
CA SER A 31 6.60 34.08 -0.26
C SER A 31 6.44 32.78 0.54
N PRO A 32 7.14 31.70 0.17
CA PRO A 32 6.89 30.36 0.72
C PRO A 32 7.22 30.27 2.22
N HIS A 33 8.13 31.11 2.71
CA HIS A 33 8.45 31.23 4.14
C HIS A 33 7.29 31.76 5.01
N ARG A 34 6.25 32.38 4.42
CA ARG A 34 5.03 32.80 5.13
C ARG A 34 3.91 31.78 5.07
N LEU A 35 4.01 30.80 4.16
CA LEU A 35 2.98 29.81 3.93
C LEU A 35 3.03 28.74 5.03
N LYS A 36 1.95 28.62 5.80
CA LYS A 36 1.81 27.51 6.77
C LYS A 36 1.41 26.25 6.02
N THR A 37 2.12 25.15 6.22
CA THR A 37 1.86 23.90 5.51
C THR A 37 1.49 22.77 6.47
N PHE A 38 0.45 22.02 6.11
CA PHE A 38 -0.01 20.81 6.79
C PHE A 38 -0.02 19.70 5.75
N LEU A 39 1.00 18.85 5.78
CA LEU A 39 1.27 17.89 4.71
C LEU A 39 1.08 16.46 5.21
N GLN A 40 0.21 15.71 4.55
CA GLN A 40 0.11 14.26 4.71
C GLN A 40 0.52 13.59 3.40
N LEU A 41 1.77 13.13 3.38
CA LEU A 41 2.43 12.69 2.15
C LEU A 41 2.45 11.16 2.01
N GLU A 42 3.22 10.69 1.05
CA GLU A 42 3.48 9.26 0.82
C GLU A 42 4.17 8.62 2.03
N ALA A 43 3.95 7.32 2.23
CA ALA A 43 4.57 6.56 3.30
C ALA A 43 4.98 5.15 2.85
N LYS A 44 5.96 4.59 3.56
CA LYS A 44 6.48 3.24 3.34
C LYS A 44 6.35 2.42 4.63
N ASN A 45 5.11 2.21 5.08
CA ASN A 45 4.84 1.56 6.36
C ASN A 45 5.34 0.12 6.36
N MET A 46 5.85 -0.29 7.52
CA MET A 46 6.43 -1.61 7.76
C MET A 46 5.59 -2.42 8.74
N GLY A 47 5.42 -3.71 8.45
CA GLY A 47 4.97 -4.70 9.42
C GLY A 47 6.17 -5.48 9.94
N VAL A 48 6.26 -5.72 11.24
CA VAL A 48 7.36 -6.47 11.86
C VAL A 48 6.78 -7.66 12.60
N PHE A 49 7.14 -8.86 12.16
CA PHE A 49 6.79 -10.12 12.81
C PHE A 49 7.87 -10.45 13.82
N ALA A 50 7.51 -10.47 15.10
CA ALA A 50 8.44 -10.75 16.18
C ALA A 50 8.82 -12.24 16.21
N PRO A 51 10.03 -12.60 16.69
CA PRO A 51 10.48 -14.00 16.73
C PRO A 51 9.59 -14.93 17.56
N ASP A 52 8.92 -14.41 18.58
CA ASP A 52 8.04 -15.17 19.46
C ASP A 52 6.83 -15.75 18.73
N LEU A 53 6.35 -15.06 17.69
CA LEU A 53 5.21 -15.47 16.88
C LEU A 53 5.46 -16.78 16.10
N PHE A 54 6.72 -17.14 15.89
CA PHE A 54 7.11 -18.35 15.16
C PHE A 54 7.40 -19.56 16.07
N ARG A 55 7.28 -19.41 17.39
CA ARG A 55 7.51 -20.50 18.35
C ARG A 55 6.37 -21.52 18.31
N ASP A 56 6.67 -22.73 18.75
CA ASP A 56 5.67 -23.79 18.89
C ASP A 56 4.50 -23.32 19.77
N GLY A 57 3.28 -23.68 19.36
CA GLY A 57 2.05 -23.27 20.04
C GLY A 57 1.51 -21.88 19.65
N LYS A 58 2.19 -21.11 18.80
CA LYS A 58 1.74 -19.79 18.30
C LYS A 58 1.14 -19.80 16.90
N GLY A 59 0.79 -20.98 16.38
CA GLY A 59 0.28 -21.15 15.02
C GLY A 59 -0.95 -20.30 14.73
N THR A 60 -1.93 -20.28 15.63
CA THR A 60 -3.16 -19.49 15.45
C THR A 60 -2.88 -17.99 15.39
N GLU A 61 -2.01 -17.48 16.26
CA GLU A 61 -1.60 -16.07 16.24
C GLU A 61 -0.82 -15.72 14.97
N LEU A 62 0.07 -16.59 14.51
CA LEU A 62 0.83 -16.39 13.28
C LEU A 62 -0.09 -16.35 12.05
N GLU A 63 -1.05 -17.28 11.96
CA GLU A 63 -2.06 -17.29 10.89
C GLU A 63 -2.91 -16.01 10.91
N GLY A 64 -3.33 -15.56 12.10
CA GLY A 64 -4.07 -14.30 12.27
C GLY A 64 -3.24 -13.08 11.85
N ALA A 65 -1.99 -13.01 12.28
CA ALA A 65 -1.07 -11.94 11.91
C ALA A 65 -0.80 -11.89 10.40
N ALA A 66 -0.64 -13.04 9.74
CA ALA A 66 -0.50 -13.11 8.29
C ALA A 66 -1.75 -12.61 7.56
N THR A 67 -2.94 -12.98 8.04
CA THR A 67 -4.22 -12.51 7.49
C THR A 67 -4.38 -10.99 7.63
N GLU A 68 -4.11 -10.43 8.81
CA GLU A 68 -4.18 -8.99 9.02
C GLU A 68 -3.08 -8.23 8.28
N ALA A 69 -1.90 -8.83 8.07
CA ALA A 69 -0.85 -8.24 7.23
C ALA A 69 -1.27 -8.14 5.77
N VAL A 70 -1.89 -9.18 5.20
CA VAL A 70 -2.45 -9.15 3.84
C VAL A 70 -3.53 -8.09 3.71
N LYS A 71 -4.46 -8.03 4.67
CA LYS A 71 -5.50 -7.00 4.71
C LYS A 71 -4.91 -5.60 4.83
N GLY A 72 -3.91 -5.43 5.68
CA GLY A 72 -3.16 -4.18 5.86
C GLY A 72 -2.40 -3.76 4.61
N ALA A 73 -1.91 -4.71 3.82
CA ALA A 73 -1.20 -4.44 2.57
C ALA A 73 -2.15 -4.13 1.40
N LEU A 74 -3.25 -4.88 1.25
CA LEU A 74 -4.01 -4.95 0.00
C LEU A 74 -5.44 -4.38 0.04
N SER A 75 -5.98 -4.02 1.21
CA SER A 75 -7.29 -3.34 1.27
C SER A 75 -7.28 -2.07 0.40
N PHE A 76 -8.34 -1.84 -0.37
CA PHE A 76 -8.43 -0.77 -1.38
C PHE A 76 -7.32 -0.86 -2.44
N ASN A 77 -6.97 -2.09 -2.85
CA ASN A 77 -5.88 -2.39 -3.78
C ASN A 77 -4.50 -1.86 -3.32
N GLY A 78 -4.30 -1.73 -2.00
CA GLY A 78 -3.09 -1.17 -1.41
C GLY A 78 -2.91 0.35 -1.61
N GLN A 79 -3.93 1.03 -2.15
CA GLN A 79 -3.89 2.47 -2.46
C GLN A 79 -4.21 3.33 -1.23
N ARG A 80 -3.50 3.05 -0.14
CA ARG A 80 -3.64 3.74 1.14
C ARG A 80 -2.29 4.26 1.58
N CYS A 81 -2.24 5.48 2.09
CA CYS A 81 -1.05 6.02 2.77
C CYS A 81 -0.65 5.15 3.95
N THR A 82 -1.59 4.45 4.60
CA THR A 82 -1.34 3.54 5.73
C THR A 82 -1.13 2.08 5.36
N ALA A 83 -1.27 1.68 4.09
CA ALA A 83 -1.08 0.27 3.73
C ALA A 83 0.37 -0.18 4.03
N LEU A 84 0.56 -1.46 4.35
CA LEU A 84 1.88 -2.06 4.56
C LEU A 84 2.61 -2.21 3.21
N LYS A 85 3.88 -1.79 3.15
CA LYS A 85 4.73 -1.83 1.94
C LYS A 85 5.85 -2.85 2.04
N VAL A 86 6.22 -3.19 3.27
CA VAL A 86 7.31 -4.13 3.58
C VAL A 86 6.95 -4.90 4.84
N LEU A 87 7.22 -6.20 4.83
CA LEU A 87 7.08 -7.07 5.98
C LEU A 87 8.47 -7.55 6.37
N PHE A 88 8.80 -7.45 7.66
CA PHE A 88 10.02 -7.97 8.25
C PHE A 88 9.70 -9.19 9.09
N ALA A 89 10.55 -10.21 8.98
CA ALA A 89 10.49 -11.43 9.77
C ALA A 89 11.90 -11.81 10.24
N PRO A 90 12.02 -12.68 11.25
CA PRO A 90 13.29 -13.31 11.58
C PRO A 90 13.87 -13.98 10.33
N ARG A 91 15.20 -13.91 10.17
CA ARG A 91 15.90 -14.38 8.96
C ARG A 91 15.51 -15.80 8.53
N ALA A 92 15.39 -16.72 9.48
CA ALA A 92 15.04 -18.12 9.22
C ALA A 92 13.59 -18.30 8.76
N GLU A 93 12.70 -17.36 9.06
CA GLU A 93 11.26 -17.46 8.85
C GLU A 93 10.78 -16.67 7.62
N GLY A 94 11.68 -15.93 6.94
CA GLY A 94 11.33 -15.08 5.81
C GLY A 94 10.62 -15.82 4.69
N THR A 95 11.17 -16.99 4.29
CA THR A 95 10.55 -17.82 3.24
C THR A 95 9.19 -18.36 3.66
N ARG A 96 9.06 -18.78 4.92
CA ARG A 96 7.80 -19.30 5.47
C ARG A 96 6.72 -18.21 5.47
N LEU A 97 7.03 -17.03 6.00
CA LEU A 97 6.09 -15.91 6.00
C LEU A 97 5.71 -15.49 4.56
N ALA A 98 6.68 -15.42 3.65
CA ALA A 98 6.43 -15.06 2.26
C ALA A 98 5.44 -16.02 1.59
N ARG A 99 5.60 -17.34 1.79
CA ARG A 99 4.64 -18.35 1.31
C ARG A 99 3.26 -18.20 1.94
N MET A 100 3.18 -18.04 3.26
CA MET A 100 1.89 -17.83 3.95
C MET A 100 1.13 -16.61 3.45
N VAL A 101 1.84 -15.55 3.06
CA VAL A 101 1.28 -14.34 2.44
C VAL A 101 0.86 -14.61 1.00
N ALA A 102 1.70 -15.26 0.19
CA ALA A 102 1.42 -15.60 -1.21
C ALA A 102 0.14 -16.45 -1.32
N ASP A 103 0.04 -17.53 -0.55
CA ASP A 103 -1.12 -18.43 -0.55
C ASP A 103 -2.44 -17.70 -0.24
N ARG A 104 -2.38 -16.64 0.57
CA ARG A 104 -3.56 -15.81 0.89
C ARG A 104 -3.91 -14.86 -0.24
N VAL A 105 -2.91 -14.27 -0.88
CA VAL A 105 -3.10 -13.37 -2.03
C VAL A 105 -3.70 -14.13 -3.22
N GLU A 106 -3.23 -15.34 -3.49
CA GLU A 106 -3.74 -16.20 -4.57
C GLU A 106 -5.21 -16.58 -4.41
N ARG A 107 -5.70 -16.66 -3.16
CA ARG A 107 -7.11 -16.94 -2.85
C ARG A 107 -8.02 -15.72 -2.95
N MET A 108 -7.46 -14.53 -3.18
CA MET A 108 -8.27 -13.31 -3.23
C MET A 108 -9.11 -13.25 -4.51
N THR A 109 -10.36 -12.84 -4.37
CA THR A 109 -11.24 -12.64 -5.52
C THR A 109 -10.87 -11.36 -6.27
N VAL A 110 -10.65 -11.47 -7.57
CA VAL A 110 -10.37 -10.33 -8.47
C VAL A 110 -11.59 -10.07 -9.35
N GLY A 111 -12.01 -8.82 -9.45
CA GLY A 111 -13.15 -8.46 -10.28
C GLY A 111 -13.58 -7.01 -10.13
N LEU A 112 -14.77 -6.70 -10.63
CA LEU A 112 -15.35 -5.37 -10.47
C LEU A 112 -15.86 -5.16 -9.03
N PRO A 113 -15.93 -3.91 -8.52
CA PRO A 113 -16.39 -3.64 -7.15
C PRO A 113 -17.80 -4.15 -6.83
N TRP A 114 -18.67 -4.27 -7.84
CA TRP A 114 -20.05 -4.78 -7.72
C TRP A 114 -20.19 -6.24 -8.17
N GLN A 115 -19.08 -6.91 -8.52
CA GLN A 115 -19.11 -8.32 -8.89
C GLN A 115 -19.19 -9.17 -7.62
N GLU A 116 -20.21 -10.00 -7.55
CA GLU A 116 -20.41 -10.99 -6.49
C GLU A 116 -19.64 -12.27 -6.79
N HIS A 117 -19.17 -12.93 -5.73
CA HIS A 117 -18.45 -14.20 -5.78
C HIS A 117 -19.11 -15.20 -4.82
N GLY A 118 -19.20 -16.48 -5.23
CA GLY A 118 -19.77 -17.56 -4.43
C GLY A 118 -21.24 -17.87 -4.73
N GLU A 119 -21.78 -18.88 -4.05
CA GLU A 119 -23.17 -19.34 -4.19
C GLU A 119 -23.96 -19.07 -2.88
N GLY A 120 -25.24 -18.70 -2.97
CA GLY A 120 -26.14 -18.65 -1.81
C GLY A 120 -26.45 -17.28 -1.19
N GLY A 121 -26.24 -16.17 -1.90
CA GLY A 121 -26.82 -14.86 -1.54
C GLY A 121 -26.14 -14.09 -0.39
N ALA A 122 -25.03 -14.58 0.15
CA ALA A 122 -24.13 -13.77 0.96
C ALA A 122 -23.21 -12.97 0.03
N ALA A 123 -23.38 -11.65 -0.02
CA ALA A 123 -22.63 -10.79 -0.94
C ALA A 123 -21.13 -10.75 -0.58
N ASN A 124 -20.33 -11.58 -1.25
CA ASN A 124 -18.87 -11.47 -1.25
C ASN A 124 -18.44 -10.72 -2.50
N PHE A 125 -18.10 -9.45 -2.35
CA PHE A 125 -17.58 -8.64 -3.46
C PHE A 125 -16.09 -8.89 -3.70
N SER A 126 -15.62 -8.52 -4.89
CA SER A 126 -14.21 -8.61 -5.27
C SER A 126 -13.30 -7.96 -4.23
N GLN A 127 -12.32 -8.70 -3.73
CA GLN A 127 -11.34 -8.21 -2.77
C GLN A 127 -10.26 -7.33 -3.43
N ILE A 128 -9.92 -7.63 -4.68
CA ILE A 128 -9.05 -6.83 -5.54
C ILE A 128 -9.85 -6.34 -6.74
N THR A 129 -9.72 -5.05 -7.03
CA THR A 129 -10.41 -4.36 -8.11
C THR A 129 -9.42 -3.60 -9.00
N PRO A 130 -9.81 -3.14 -10.20
CA PRO A 130 -8.90 -2.40 -11.08
C PRO A 130 -8.27 -1.17 -10.42
N LEU A 131 -7.03 -0.87 -10.80
CA LEU A 131 -6.38 0.39 -10.42
C LEU A 131 -7.05 1.58 -11.13
N PRO A 132 -6.93 2.82 -10.60
CA PRO A 132 -7.68 3.98 -11.09
C PRO A 132 -7.35 4.39 -12.53
N ASN A 133 -6.16 4.03 -13.04
CA ASN A 133 -5.75 4.31 -14.42
C ASN A 133 -4.57 3.44 -14.85
N ALA A 134 -4.36 3.35 -16.17
CA ALA A 134 -3.29 2.56 -16.80
C ALA A 134 -1.89 2.97 -16.31
N ARG A 135 -1.64 4.26 -16.06
CA ARG A 135 -0.34 4.74 -15.55
C ARG A 135 0.04 4.10 -14.21
N GLN A 136 -0.94 3.81 -13.35
CA GLN A 136 -0.68 3.10 -12.09
C GLN A 136 -0.31 1.65 -12.33
N VAL A 137 -0.96 0.98 -13.29
CA VAL A 137 -0.62 -0.40 -13.69
C VAL A 137 0.83 -0.45 -14.20
N ASP A 138 1.21 0.47 -15.09
CA ASP A 138 2.57 0.53 -15.62
C ASP A 138 3.60 0.84 -14.52
N ARG A 139 3.23 1.67 -13.54
CA ARG A 139 4.09 1.93 -12.38
C ARG A 139 4.30 0.67 -11.54
N MET A 140 3.25 -0.10 -11.26
CA MET A 140 3.37 -1.34 -10.48
C MET A 140 4.24 -2.36 -11.20
N ARG A 141 4.05 -2.54 -12.53
CA ARG A 141 4.91 -3.42 -13.35
C ARG A 141 6.38 -3.03 -13.26
N ARG A 142 6.71 -1.75 -13.47
CA ARG A 142 8.10 -1.27 -13.35
C ARG A 142 8.72 -1.51 -11.98
N LEU A 143 7.94 -1.40 -10.90
CA LEU A 143 8.44 -1.65 -9.55
C LEU A 143 8.72 -3.15 -9.32
N ILE A 144 7.89 -4.02 -9.88
CA ILE A 144 8.12 -5.48 -9.87
C ILE A 144 9.39 -5.81 -10.66
N ASP A 145 9.50 -5.29 -11.89
CA ASP A 145 10.67 -5.52 -12.76
C ASP A 145 11.97 -5.01 -12.12
N ASP A 146 11.95 -3.82 -11.52
CA ASP A 146 13.09 -3.25 -10.79
C ASP A 146 13.50 -4.13 -9.61
N ALA A 147 12.55 -4.61 -8.82
CA ALA A 147 12.83 -5.50 -7.70
C ALA A 147 13.44 -6.83 -8.17
N VAL A 148 12.89 -7.45 -9.22
CA VAL A 148 13.41 -8.69 -9.80
C VAL A 148 14.82 -8.49 -10.35
N SER A 149 15.07 -7.38 -11.06
CA SER A 149 16.41 -7.04 -11.58
C SER A 149 17.47 -6.90 -10.48
N LYS A 150 17.04 -6.61 -9.25
CA LYS A 150 17.89 -6.49 -8.05
C LYS A 150 17.92 -7.78 -7.21
N GLY A 151 17.38 -8.89 -7.72
CA GLY A 151 17.45 -10.20 -7.09
C GLY A 151 16.27 -10.57 -6.20
N ALA A 152 15.17 -9.81 -6.21
CA ALA A 152 13.92 -10.26 -5.59
C ALA A 152 13.27 -11.39 -6.41
N ALA A 153 12.49 -12.24 -5.73
CA ALA A 153 11.71 -13.30 -6.36
C ALA A 153 10.21 -13.00 -6.27
N ILE A 154 9.48 -13.29 -7.33
CA ILE A 154 8.01 -13.40 -7.31
C ILE A 154 7.69 -14.74 -6.63
N VAL A 155 6.80 -14.73 -5.64
CA VAL A 155 6.53 -15.89 -4.75
C VAL A 155 5.11 -16.44 -4.87
N ASN A 156 4.24 -15.74 -5.58
CA ASN A 156 2.89 -16.17 -5.92
C ASN A 156 2.80 -16.55 -7.40
N ASP A 157 1.81 -17.36 -7.74
CA ASP A 157 1.47 -17.76 -9.12
C ASP A 157 0.57 -16.75 -9.83
#